data_AF-A0A1Q8SY81-F1
#
_entry.id   AF-A0A1Q8SY81-F1
#
_cell.length_a   1.000
_cell.length_b   1.000
_cell.length_c   1.000
_cell.angle_alpha   90.00
_cell.angle_beta   90.00
_cell.angle_gamma   90.00
#
_symmetry.space_group_name_H-M   'P 1'
#
loop_
_entity.id
_entity.type
_entity.pdbx_description
1 polymer ?
#
loop_
_entity_poly.entity_id
_entity_poly.type
_entity_poly.pdbx_seq_one_letter_code
_entity_poly.pdbx_strand_id
1 'polypeptide(L)'
;MRQSGFRRYRWVLVGLLVLAAVTPLVKQLGGAGGLFPSSVPGSDTGDGVASQSRAETTLKHAFETHREAFWIEAAGRVERVLADDREGSRHQRIIVALATGQTLLVAHNIDVAPRLASIAPGDRLRFRGEYVWNAQGGVIHWTHHDPGGERPGGWLELDGRRYR
;
A
#
# COMPACT_ATOMS: atom_id res chain seq x y z
N MET A 1 43.79 7.53 4.40
CA MET A 1 43.32 7.59 2.99
C MET A 1 42.13 6.63 2.87
N ARG A 2 40.94 6.99 2.34
CA ARG A 2 40.60 7.22 0.90
C ARG A 2 41.13 6.06 0.04
N GLN A 3 40.36 5.27 -0.72
CA GLN A 3 39.13 5.52 -1.50
C GLN A 3 38.25 4.24 -1.53
N SER A 4 36.94 4.28 -1.22
CA SER A 4 35.77 4.37 -2.13
C SER A 4 35.66 3.32 -3.26
N GLY A 5 34.57 2.54 -3.23
CA GLY A 5 34.07 1.71 -4.34
C GLY A 5 32.55 1.61 -4.28
N PHE A 6 31.85 2.13 -5.29
CA PHE A 6 30.40 2.35 -5.25
C PHE A 6 29.56 1.11 -5.58
N ARG A 7 28.38 1.08 -4.94
CA ARG A 7 27.17 0.27 -5.20
C ARG A 7 27.00 -0.31 -6.61
N ARG A 8 26.52 -1.56 -6.68
CA ARG A 8 25.75 -2.09 -7.83
C ARG A 8 24.39 -2.62 -7.37
N TYR A 9 23.44 -1.71 -7.13
CA TYR A 9 22.03 -2.07 -7.09
C TYR A 9 21.59 -2.42 -8.52
N ARG A 10 21.22 -3.67 -8.78
CA ARG A 10 20.56 -4.06 -10.05
C ARG A 10 19.08 -3.70 -9.97
N TRP A 11 18.78 -2.44 -10.26
CA TRP A 11 17.43 -2.01 -10.60
C TRP A 11 16.98 -2.73 -11.87
N VAL A 12 15.86 -3.45 -11.82
CA VAL A 12 15.15 -3.86 -13.04
C VAL A 12 14.26 -2.69 -13.45
N LEU A 13 14.76 -1.89 -14.38
CA LEU A 13 13.96 -0.89 -15.09
C LEU A 13 13.18 -1.61 -16.19
N VAL A 14 11.85 -1.52 -16.14
CA VAL A 14 10.99 -1.68 -17.31
C VAL A 14 10.09 -0.45 -17.38
N GLY A 15 10.29 0.37 -18.41
CA GLY A 15 9.52 1.59 -18.61
C GLY A 15 9.51 1.99 -20.07
N LEU A 16 8.42 1.66 -20.77
CA LEU A 16 7.95 2.24 -22.03
C LEU A 16 6.57 1.61 -22.33
N LEU A 17 5.59 2.22 -23.00
CA LEU A 17 5.15 3.62 -23.15
C LEU A 17 3.84 3.53 -23.95
N VAL A 18 2.71 4.05 -23.46
CA VAL A 18 1.54 4.29 -24.33
C VAL A 18 1.01 5.69 -24.08
N LEU A 19 1.23 6.56 -25.07
CA LEU A 19 0.74 7.91 -25.11
C LEU A 19 -0.62 7.93 -25.81
N ALA A 20 -1.68 8.33 -25.10
CA ALA A 20 -2.98 8.62 -25.70
C ALA A 20 -3.46 9.99 -25.18
N ALA A 21 -3.28 11.02 -26.00
CA ALA A 21 -3.70 12.38 -25.67
C ALA A 21 -5.14 12.61 -26.15
N VAL A 22 -6.06 12.96 -25.24
CA VAL A 22 -7.33 13.60 -25.59
C VAL A 22 -7.73 14.63 -24.53
N THR A 23 -7.73 15.90 -24.92
CA THR A 23 -8.55 16.97 -24.32
C THR A 23 -9.03 17.90 -25.43
N PRO A 24 -10.31 18.28 -25.44
CA PRO A 24 -10.68 19.67 -25.12
C PRO A 24 -11.83 19.72 -24.07
N LEU A 25 -11.74 20.56 -23.03
CA LEU A 25 -12.18 21.97 -22.95
C LEU A 25 -13.71 22.18 -22.95
N VAL A 26 -14.26 22.84 -21.91
CA VAL A 26 -15.24 23.97 -22.00
C VAL A 26 -15.60 24.58 -20.62
N LYS A 27 -16.13 25.81 -20.63
CA LYS A 27 -16.43 26.77 -19.53
C LYS A 27 -17.96 26.90 -19.31
N GLN A 28 -18.56 27.53 -18.27
CA GLN A 28 -18.13 28.17 -17.00
C GLN A 28 -19.37 28.33 -16.07
N LEU A 29 -19.14 28.67 -14.79
CA LEU A 29 -20.00 29.46 -13.86
C LEU A 29 -21.52 29.17 -13.71
N GLY A 30 -21.97 29.04 -12.44
CA GLY A 30 -23.36 29.33 -12.08
C GLY A 30 -23.72 29.07 -10.60
N GLY A 31 -24.39 30.04 -9.96
CA GLY A 31 -25.26 29.79 -8.79
C GLY A 31 -24.67 30.07 -7.41
N ALA A 32 -25.27 31.02 -6.68
CA ALA A 32 -25.02 31.28 -5.26
C ALA A 32 -26.22 30.85 -4.39
N GLY A 33 -25.97 30.61 -3.10
CA GLY A 33 -27.01 30.58 -2.06
C GLY A 33 -27.68 29.22 -1.82
N GLY A 34 -27.28 28.54 -0.74
CA GLY A 34 -27.88 27.27 -0.32
C GLY A 34 -27.51 26.95 1.13
N LEU A 35 -28.42 27.32 2.04
CA LEU A 35 -28.45 27.07 3.48
C LEU A 35 -27.71 25.79 3.94
N PHE A 36 -26.80 25.91 4.92
CA PHE A 36 -26.20 24.77 5.59
C PHE A 36 -27.20 24.10 6.56
N PRO A 37 -27.60 22.83 6.36
CA PRO A 37 -28.16 22.03 7.44
C PRO A 37 -27.02 21.52 8.33
N SER A 38 -27.22 21.55 9.65
CA SER A 38 -26.25 21.03 10.61
C SER A 38 -26.10 19.51 10.48
N SER A 39 -24.95 19.04 10.00
CA SER A 39 -24.67 17.60 9.89
C SER A 39 -24.46 16.97 11.26
N VAL A 40 -25.33 16.01 11.58
CA VAL A 40 -25.24 15.16 12.78
C VAL A 40 -24.02 14.25 12.69
N PRO A 41 -23.17 14.11 13.73
CA PRO A 41 -22.05 13.19 13.72
C PRO A 41 -22.51 11.78 14.13
N GLY A 42 -22.50 10.82 13.20
CA GLY A 42 -22.62 9.39 13.58
C GLY A 42 -23.12 8.41 12.53
N SER A 43 -22.28 8.03 11.55
CA SER A 43 -22.36 6.72 10.85
C SER A 43 -21.19 6.47 9.86
N ASP A 44 -19.94 6.54 10.30
CA ASP A 44 -18.75 6.35 9.42
C ASP A 44 -18.41 4.87 9.12
N THR A 45 -19.06 3.92 9.82
CA THR A 45 -18.74 2.49 9.72
C THR A 45 -19.08 1.86 8.35
N GLY A 46 -20.01 2.45 7.59
CA GLY A 46 -20.44 1.93 6.29
C GLY A 46 -19.36 2.04 5.21
N ASP A 47 -18.75 3.22 5.08
CA ASP A 47 -17.78 3.50 4.02
C ASP A 47 -16.44 2.78 4.25
N GLY A 48 -16.03 2.63 5.52
CA GLY A 48 -14.86 1.84 5.89
C GLY A 48 -14.97 0.35 5.55
N VAL A 49 -16.15 -0.24 5.66
CA VAL A 49 -16.40 -1.65 5.30
C VAL A 49 -16.53 -1.81 3.78
N ALA A 50 -17.24 -0.90 3.11
CA ALA A 50 -17.41 -0.92 1.65
C ALA A 50 -16.07 -0.70 0.90
N SER A 51 -15.21 0.20 1.38
CA SER A 51 -13.87 0.42 0.82
C SER A 51 -12.96 -0.80 1.01
N GLN A 52 -12.94 -1.41 2.20
CA GLN A 52 -12.22 -2.67 2.44
C GLN A 52 -12.65 -3.79 1.48
N SER A 53 -13.96 -4.01 1.34
CA SER A 53 -14.49 -5.07 0.46
C SER A 53 -14.11 -4.86 -1.02
N ARG A 54 -14.10 -3.62 -1.50
CA ARG A 54 -13.62 -3.27 -2.85
C ARG A 54 -12.12 -3.54 -3.02
N ALA A 55 -11.31 -3.24 -2.01
CA ALA A 55 -9.88 -3.49 -2.02
C ALA A 55 -9.56 -5.00 -2.05
N GLU A 56 -10.23 -5.79 -1.21
CA GLU A 56 -10.10 -7.26 -1.20
C GLU A 56 -10.56 -7.89 -2.53
N THR A 57 -11.65 -7.39 -3.11
CA THR A 57 -12.12 -7.82 -4.45
C THR A 57 -11.08 -7.51 -5.53
N THR A 58 -10.43 -6.35 -5.44
CA THR A 58 -9.36 -5.92 -6.36
C THR A 58 -8.13 -6.81 -6.22
N LEU A 59 -7.71 -7.13 -4.99
CA LEU A 59 -6.57 -8.00 -4.70
C LEU A 59 -6.81 -9.44 -5.16
N LYS A 60 -8.02 -9.97 -4.93
CA LYS A 60 -8.42 -11.30 -5.40
C LYS A 60 -8.39 -11.39 -6.93
N HIS A 61 -9.05 -10.44 -7.60
CA HIS A 61 -9.03 -10.39 -9.07
C HIS A 61 -7.61 -10.22 -9.62
N ALA A 62 -6.78 -9.37 -8.99
CA ALA A 62 -5.39 -9.18 -9.40
C ALA A 62 -4.55 -10.46 -9.25
N PHE A 63 -4.77 -11.23 -8.18
CA PHE A 63 -4.14 -12.54 -8.02
C PHE A 63 -4.59 -13.55 -9.07
N GLU A 64 -5.90 -13.63 -9.35
CA GLU A 64 -6.49 -14.55 -10.34
C GLU A 64 -6.13 -14.21 -11.79
N THR A 65 -5.82 -12.94 -12.09
CA THR A 65 -5.49 -12.45 -13.45
C THR A 65 -4.02 -12.08 -13.64
N HIS A 66 -3.18 -12.35 -12.64
CA HIS A 66 -1.74 -12.01 -12.61
C HIS A 66 -1.46 -10.50 -12.86
N ARG A 67 -2.39 -9.63 -12.47
CA ARG A 67 -2.23 -8.17 -12.56
C ARG A 67 -1.39 -7.65 -11.39
N GLU A 68 -0.44 -6.76 -11.68
CA GLU A 68 0.47 -6.19 -10.69
C GLU A 68 0.82 -4.72 -10.97
N ALA A 69 1.80 -4.18 -10.23
CA ALA A 69 2.32 -2.80 -10.35
C ALA A 69 1.23 -1.72 -10.18
N PHE A 70 0.38 -1.89 -9.16
CA PHE A 70 -0.63 -0.90 -8.79
C PHE A 70 -0.63 -0.63 -7.29
N TRP A 71 -1.00 0.60 -6.94
CA TRP A 71 -1.10 1.06 -5.55
C TRP A 71 -2.47 0.75 -4.97
N ILE A 72 -2.50 0.32 -3.71
CA ILE A 72 -3.73 -0.02 -3.01
C ILE A 72 -3.63 0.31 -1.52
N GLU A 73 -4.76 0.73 -0.95
CA GLU A 73 -4.99 0.73 0.50
C GLU A 73 -5.93 -0.42 0.85
N ALA A 74 -5.56 -1.22 1.84
CA ALA A 74 -6.37 -2.31 2.35
C ALA A 74 -6.04 -2.59 3.83
N ALA A 75 -6.80 -3.49 4.43
CA ALA A 75 -6.49 -4.08 5.73
C ALA A 75 -6.51 -5.60 5.65
N GLY A 76 -5.98 -6.25 6.67
CA GLY A 76 -6.19 -7.68 6.89
C GLY A 76 -5.81 -8.08 8.30
N ARG A 77 -5.90 -9.37 8.59
CA ARG A 77 -5.47 -9.94 9.87
C ARG A 77 -4.03 -10.45 9.74
N VAL A 78 -3.16 -10.09 10.67
CA VAL A 78 -1.82 -10.66 10.74
C VAL A 78 -1.94 -12.16 11.03
N GLU A 79 -1.49 -13.00 10.11
CA GLU A 79 -1.44 -14.45 10.31
C GLU A 79 -0.12 -14.84 10.98
N ARG A 80 0.99 -14.23 10.54
CA ARG A 80 2.33 -14.54 11.05
C ARG A 80 3.30 -13.38 10.85
N VAL A 81 4.11 -13.12 11.87
CA VAL A 81 5.30 -12.27 11.75
C VAL A 81 6.49 -13.18 11.46
N LEU A 82 7.18 -12.96 10.36
CA LEU A 82 8.37 -13.74 9.97
C LEU A 82 9.63 -13.10 10.55
N ALA A 83 10.73 -13.85 10.53
CA ALA A 83 12.05 -13.27 10.78
C ALA A 83 12.35 -12.15 9.76
N ASP A 84 12.87 -11.02 10.24
CA ASP A 84 13.29 -9.91 9.40
C ASP A 84 14.27 -10.39 8.32
N ASP A 85 14.05 -9.96 7.09
CA ASP A 85 15.04 -10.06 6.02
C ASP A 85 16.17 -9.06 6.29
N ARG A 86 17.40 -9.51 6.06
CA ARG A 86 18.63 -8.77 6.33
C ARG A 86 19.58 -8.73 5.13
N GLU A 87 19.16 -9.26 3.98
CA GLU A 87 19.95 -9.18 2.75
C GLU A 87 19.65 -7.87 2.00
N GLY A 88 20.68 -7.05 1.76
CA GLY A 88 20.51 -5.73 1.15
C GLY A 88 19.87 -4.73 2.12
N SER A 89 18.74 -4.12 1.74
CA SER A 89 17.94 -3.29 2.66
C SER A 89 17.12 -4.20 3.57
N ARG A 90 17.08 -3.91 4.86
CA ARG A 90 16.41 -4.73 5.87
C ARG A 90 14.89 -4.60 5.75
N HIS A 91 14.18 -5.73 5.78
CA HIS A 91 12.71 -5.72 5.72
C HIS A 91 12.08 -6.52 6.87
N GLN A 92 11.15 -5.91 7.60
CA GLN A 92 10.20 -6.66 8.41
C GLN A 92 9.21 -7.35 7.47
N ARG A 93 8.96 -8.64 7.68
CA ARG A 93 8.12 -9.48 6.83
C ARG A 93 6.91 -9.97 7.61
N ILE A 94 5.71 -9.63 7.14
CA ILE A 94 4.45 -9.93 7.81
C ILE A 94 3.52 -10.63 6.82
N ILE A 95 2.98 -11.79 7.19
CA ILE A 95 1.92 -12.47 6.44
C ILE A 95 0.57 -11.93 6.93
N VAL A 96 -0.23 -11.42 5.99
CA VAL A 96 -1.56 -10.86 6.26
C VAL A 96 -2.61 -11.66 5.48
N ALA A 97 -3.61 -12.18 6.18
CA ALA A 97 -4.78 -12.82 5.59
C ALA A 97 -5.89 -11.79 5.33
N LEU A 98 -6.46 -11.83 4.13
CA LEU A 98 -7.65 -11.08 3.72
C LEU A 98 -8.92 -11.89 4.01
N ALA A 99 -10.09 -11.25 4.07
CA ALA A 99 -11.36 -11.97 4.24
C ALA A 99 -11.71 -12.90 3.06
N THR A 100 -11.06 -12.73 1.90
CA THR A 100 -11.15 -13.60 0.73
C THR A 100 -10.39 -14.93 0.87
N GLY A 101 -9.62 -15.12 1.95
CA GLY A 101 -8.73 -16.27 2.14
C GLY A 101 -7.37 -16.15 1.43
N GLN A 102 -7.17 -15.11 0.62
CA GLN A 102 -5.86 -14.77 0.06
C GLN A 102 -4.93 -14.28 1.16
N THR A 103 -3.67 -14.72 1.11
CA THR A 103 -2.59 -14.21 1.96
C THR A 103 -1.69 -13.27 1.16
N LEU A 104 -1.14 -12.26 1.84
CA LEU A 104 -0.19 -11.30 1.29
C LEU A 104 1.08 -11.30 2.13
N LEU A 105 2.23 -11.21 1.48
CA LEU A 105 3.48 -10.83 2.14
C LEU A 105 3.61 -9.30 2.14
N VAL A 106 3.53 -8.69 3.32
CA VAL A 106 3.92 -7.29 3.52
C VAL A 106 5.43 -7.23 3.77
N ALA A 107 6.14 -6.55 2.88
CA ALA A 107 7.57 -6.28 2.97
C ALA A 107 7.79 -4.80 3.36
N HIS A 108 8.14 -4.57 4.62
CA HIS A 108 8.29 -3.23 5.19
C HIS A 108 9.76 -2.89 5.42
N ASN A 109 10.30 -1.93 4.68
CA ASN A 109 11.71 -1.55 4.75
C ASN A 109 12.01 -0.79 6.06
N ILE A 110 12.72 -1.46 6.97
CA ILE A 110 13.06 -0.96 8.31
C ILE A 110 14.36 -0.15 8.36
N ASP A 111 14.97 0.12 7.20
CA ASP A 111 15.98 1.18 7.04
C ASP A 111 15.36 2.55 6.75
N VAL A 112 14.12 2.58 6.24
CA VAL A 112 13.42 3.81 5.82
C VAL A 112 12.31 4.21 6.80
N ALA A 113 11.59 3.24 7.36
CA ALA A 113 10.50 3.45 8.31
C ALA A 113 10.70 2.67 9.62
N PRO A 114 10.09 3.07 10.75
CA PRO A 114 10.26 2.35 12.01
C PRO A 114 9.60 0.96 11.99
N ARG A 115 10.34 -0.08 12.40
CA ARG A 115 9.83 -1.44 12.60
C ARG A 115 8.61 -1.45 13.54
N LEU A 116 7.58 -2.22 13.19
CA LEU A 116 6.42 -2.47 14.05
C LEU A 116 6.85 -3.46 15.14
N ALA A 117 7.24 -2.95 16.30
CA ALA A 117 7.82 -3.75 17.38
C ALA A 117 6.79 -4.65 18.11
N SER A 118 5.55 -4.18 18.24
CA SER A 118 4.48 -4.85 19.00
C SER A 118 3.57 -5.76 18.17
N ILE A 119 3.76 -5.83 16.84
CA ILE A 119 2.86 -6.57 15.96
C ILE A 119 2.92 -8.08 16.23
N ALA A 120 1.75 -8.70 16.31
CA ALA A 120 1.55 -10.11 16.65
C ALA A 120 0.50 -10.79 15.74
N PRO A 121 0.50 -12.13 15.66
CA PRO A 121 -0.60 -12.88 15.04
C PRO A 121 -1.96 -12.53 15.66
N GLY A 122 -2.91 -12.16 14.81
CA GLY A 122 -4.26 -11.77 15.17
C GLY A 122 -4.56 -10.28 15.11
N ASP A 123 -3.54 -9.43 15.05
CA ASP A 123 -3.71 -7.98 14.91
C ASP A 123 -4.40 -7.61 13.59
N ARG A 124 -5.10 -6.47 13.57
CA ARG A 124 -5.60 -5.88 12.33
C ARG A 124 -4.58 -4.88 11.80
N LEU A 125 -3.90 -5.24 10.71
CA LEU A 125 -2.96 -4.36 10.03
C LEU A 125 -3.66 -3.65 8.87
N ARG A 126 -3.65 -2.32 8.86
CA ARG A 126 -3.97 -1.49 7.69
C ARG A 126 -2.67 -1.17 6.95
N PHE A 127 -2.71 -1.10 5.63
CA PHE A 127 -1.53 -0.83 4.81
C PHE A 127 -1.88 -0.07 3.53
N ARG A 128 -0.92 0.76 3.09
CA ARG A 128 -0.83 1.29 1.74
C ARG A 128 0.51 0.86 1.15
N GLY A 129 0.48 0.35 -0.09
CA GLY A 129 1.69 0.01 -0.82
C GLY A 129 1.41 -0.32 -2.28
N GLU A 130 2.45 -0.71 -2.99
CA GLU A 130 2.37 -1.27 -4.34
C GLU A 130 2.20 -2.80 -4.23
N TYR A 131 1.30 -3.36 -5.03
CA TYR A 131 1.07 -4.81 -5.14
C TYR A 131 1.85 -5.41 -6.31
N VAL A 132 2.62 -6.47 -6.03
CA VAL A 132 3.36 -7.28 -7.01
C VAL A 132 2.88 -8.73 -6.93
N TRP A 133 2.69 -9.38 -8.07
CA TRP A 133 2.13 -10.73 -8.10
C TRP A 133 3.19 -11.79 -7.76
N ASN A 134 2.78 -12.84 -7.04
CA ASN A 134 3.50 -14.10 -6.97
C ASN A 134 2.52 -15.25 -6.72
N ALA A 135 2.97 -16.49 -6.92
CA ALA A 135 2.16 -17.70 -6.72
C ALA A 135 1.73 -17.96 -5.25
N GLN A 136 2.17 -17.13 -4.29
CA GLN A 136 1.84 -17.23 -2.87
C GLN A 136 0.78 -16.20 -2.42
N GLY A 137 0.13 -15.52 -3.37
CA GLY A 137 -0.92 -14.53 -3.11
C GLY A 137 -0.51 -13.07 -3.32
N GLY A 138 0.79 -12.82 -3.52
CA GLY A 138 1.35 -11.50 -3.84
C GLY A 138 2.10 -10.82 -2.69
N VAL A 139 2.81 -9.74 -3.04
CA VAL A 139 3.64 -8.92 -2.15
C VAL A 139 3.10 -7.50 -2.12
N ILE A 140 2.98 -6.93 -0.92
CA ILE A 140 2.82 -5.48 -0.72
C ILE A 140 4.17 -4.90 -0.31
N HIS A 141 4.74 -4.04 -1.15
CA HIS A 141 5.99 -3.31 -0.87
C HIS A 141 5.77 -1.79 -0.96
N TRP A 142 6.84 -1.00 -0.82
CA TRP A 142 6.78 0.46 -0.66
C TRP A 142 5.85 0.92 0.48
N THR A 143 5.78 0.18 1.58
CA THR A 143 4.93 0.50 2.75
C THR A 143 5.52 1.57 3.66
N HIS A 144 6.22 2.54 3.07
CA HIS A 144 6.92 3.65 3.69
C HIS A 144 6.85 4.89 2.78
N HIS A 145 7.14 6.08 3.30
CA HIS A 145 7.29 7.27 2.46
C HIS A 145 8.42 7.05 1.42
N ASP A 146 8.29 7.62 0.21
CA ASP A 146 9.40 7.63 -0.73
C ASP A 146 10.36 8.78 -0.35
N PRO A 147 11.63 8.51 0.03
CA PRO A 147 12.59 9.57 0.35
C PRO A 147 12.97 10.43 -0.87
N GLY A 148 12.78 9.92 -2.09
CA GLY A 148 13.02 10.65 -3.34
C GLY A 148 11.84 11.49 -3.81
N GLY A 149 10.62 11.21 -3.33
CA GLY A 149 9.39 11.88 -3.75
C GLY A 149 8.94 11.60 -5.20
N GLU A 150 9.50 10.59 -5.87
CA GLU A 150 9.15 10.20 -7.24
C GLU A 150 8.01 9.15 -7.30
N ARG A 151 7.63 8.57 -6.16
CA ARG A 151 6.58 7.56 -6.04
C ARG A 151 5.50 7.98 -5.03
N PRO A 152 4.27 7.47 -5.14
CA PRO A 152 3.18 7.80 -4.21
C PRO A 152 3.49 7.54 -2.73
N GLY A 153 4.42 6.62 -2.43
CA GLY A 153 4.75 6.16 -1.09
C GLY A 153 3.63 5.37 -0.42
N GLY A 154 3.94 4.68 0.66
CA GLY A 154 2.99 3.88 1.42
C GLY A 154 3.13 4.10 2.92
N TRP A 155 2.49 3.22 3.67
CA TRP A 155 2.50 3.22 5.14
C TRP A 155 1.96 1.90 5.66
N LEU A 156 2.31 1.56 6.90
CA LEU A 156 1.59 0.58 7.72
C LEU A 156 0.87 1.29 8.88
N GLU A 157 -0.23 0.73 9.34
CA GLU A 157 -0.99 1.29 10.46
C GLU A 157 -1.54 0.16 11.34
N LEU A 158 -1.17 0.22 12.61
CA LEU A 158 -1.50 -0.74 13.67
C LEU A 158 -2.00 0.05 14.87
N ASP A 159 -3.18 -0.30 15.39
CA ASP A 159 -3.81 0.35 16.55
C ASP A 159 -3.87 1.89 16.45
N GLY A 160 -4.18 2.40 15.25
CA GLY A 160 -4.23 3.84 14.95
C GLY A 160 -2.87 4.53 14.82
N ARG A 161 -1.75 3.85 15.12
CA ARG A 161 -0.40 4.37 14.90
C ARG A 161 0.06 4.05 13.48
N ARG A 162 0.39 5.11 12.72
CA ARG A 162 0.95 5.01 11.38
C ARG A 162 2.49 4.96 11.41
N TYR A 163 3.05 4.11 10.56
CA TYR A 163 4.46 3.89 10.31
C TYR A 163 4.71 4.18 8.83
N ARG A 164 5.56 5.16 8.52
CA ARG A 164 5.93 5.52 7.15
C ARG A 164 7.35 6.06 7.10
#